data_AF-A0A976JSM5-F1
#
_entry.id   AF-A0A976JSM5-F1
#
_cell.length_a   1.000
_cell.length_b   1.000
_cell.length_c   1.000
_cell.angle_alpha   90.00
_cell.angle_beta   90.00
_cell.angle_gamma   90.00
#
_symmetry.space_group_name_H-M   'P 1'
#
loop_
_entity.id
_entity.type
_entity.pdbx_description
1 polymer ?
#
loop_
_entity_poly.entity_id
_entity_poly.type
_entity_poly.pdbx_seq_one_letter_code
_entity_poly.pdbx_strand_id
1 'polypeptide(L)'
;MAFHNLFSENSATPEHTASLLLARDFGQGWQVSAGYYYLDDMAWILWGADTDSYERVDLRLAKNLRFNRADLKLELIGQNLGGDYYEFNTLNKFETRTFMRATLQFR
;
A
#
# COMPACT_ATOMS: atom_id res chain seq x y z
N MET A 1 -30.68 31.69 19.15
CA MET A 1 -30.26 30.28 19.11
C MET A 1 -29.81 29.99 17.69
N ALA A 2 -28.50 29.89 17.46
CA ALA A 2 -27.92 29.61 16.15
C ALA A 2 -27.78 28.09 16.01
N PHE A 3 -28.41 27.51 15.00
CA PHE A 3 -28.15 26.14 14.59
C PHE A 3 -26.71 26.10 14.04
N HIS A 4 -25.80 25.45 14.76
CA HIS A 4 -24.48 25.12 14.23
C HIS A 4 -24.68 24.10 13.11
N ASN A 5 -24.06 24.36 11.95
CA ASN A 5 -23.97 23.41 10.85
C ASN A 5 -23.36 22.09 11.36
N LEU A 6 -24.14 21.02 11.33
CA LEU A 6 -23.76 19.66 11.74
C LEU A 6 -23.21 18.83 10.59
N PHE A 7 -22.79 19.47 9.50
CA PHE A 7 -22.19 18.80 8.36
C PHE A 7 -20.71 19.17 8.35
N SER A 8 -19.84 18.17 8.54
CA SER A 8 -18.43 18.28 8.19
C SER A 8 -18.37 18.79 6.75
N GLU A 9 -17.55 19.81 6.47
CA GLU A 9 -17.35 20.36 5.12
C GLU A 9 -16.79 19.31 4.15
N ASN A 10 -16.29 18.18 4.66
CA ASN A 10 -15.69 17.13 3.87
C ASN A 10 -16.71 16.19 3.24
N SER A 11 -16.48 15.90 1.96
CA SER A 11 -17.20 14.88 1.21
C SER A 11 -16.93 13.49 1.80
N ALA A 12 -17.93 12.62 1.70
CA ALA A 12 -17.82 11.21 2.08
C ALA A 12 -16.96 10.36 1.14
N THR A 13 -16.44 11.00 0.10
CA THR A 13 -15.62 10.40 -0.95
C THR A 13 -14.34 11.21 -1.01
N PRO A 14 -13.16 10.57 -0.99
CA PRO A 14 -11.90 11.28 -1.09
C PRO A 14 -11.84 12.08 -2.39
N GLU A 15 -11.50 13.35 -2.31
CA GLU A 15 -11.50 14.26 -3.46
C GLU A 15 -10.33 13.95 -4.41
N HIS A 16 -9.21 13.49 -3.85
CA HIS A 16 -8.01 13.16 -4.61
C HIS A 16 -7.51 11.76 -4.30
N THR A 17 -7.28 10.99 -5.36
CA THR A 17 -6.65 9.68 -5.28
C THR A 17 -5.52 9.63 -6.31
N ALA A 18 -4.36 9.12 -5.91
CA ALA A 18 -3.25 8.94 -6.83
C ALA A 18 -2.56 7.59 -6.57
N SER A 19 -2.16 6.93 -7.65
CA SER A 19 -1.36 5.71 -7.57
C SER A 19 -0.27 5.72 -8.63
N LEU A 20 0.92 5.27 -8.24
CA LEU A 20 2.07 5.14 -9.12
C LEU A 20 2.72 3.78 -8.91
N LEU A 21 2.94 3.06 -10.01
CA LEU A 21 3.66 1.80 -10.01
C LEU A 21 4.91 1.90 -10.88
N LEU A 22 6.06 1.63 -10.29
CA LEU A 22 7.33 1.51 -10.97
C LEU A 22 7.77 0.05 -10.93
N ALA A 23 8.16 -0.50 -12.07
CA ALA A 23 8.71 -1.84 -12.16
C ALA A 23 9.89 -1.85 -13.13
N ARG A 24 11.01 -2.45 -12.69
CA ARG A 24 12.22 -2.54 -13.49
C ARG A 24 12.87 -3.91 -13.36
N ASP A 25 13.20 -4.49 -14.50
CA ASP A 25 14.09 -5.63 -14.61
C ASP A 25 15.53 -5.11 -14.85
N PHE A 26 16.46 -5.53 -14.00
CA PHE A 26 17.87 -5.12 -14.08
C PHE A 26 18.74 -6.15 -14.80
N GLY A 27 18.12 -7.19 -15.37
CA GLY A 27 18.83 -8.33 -15.94
C GLY A 27 19.41 -9.24 -14.86
N GLN A 28 20.03 -10.34 -15.31
CA GLN A 28 20.59 -11.37 -14.42
C GLN A 28 19.59 -11.92 -13.39
N GLY A 29 18.30 -11.87 -13.69
CA GLY A 29 17.22 -12.32 -12.81
C GLY A 29 16.84 -11.35 -11.68
N TRP A 30 17.33 -10.11 -11.66
CA TRP A 30 16.94 -9.11 -10.67
C TRP A 30 15.73 -8.29 -11.12
N GLN A 31 14.75 -8.15 -10.24
CA GLN A 31 13.55 -7.36 -10.47
C GLN A 31 13.24 -6.50 -9.26
N VAL A 32 12.91 -5.23 -9.49
CA VAL A 32 12.45 -4.32 -8.45
C VAL A 32 11.10 -3.74 -8.86
N SER A 33 10.20 -3.61 -7.90
CA SER A 33 8.96 -2.86 -8.08
C SER A 33 8.66 -2.01 -6.86
N ALA A 34 8.13 -0.82 -7.09
CA ALA A 34 7.69 0.13 -6.08
C ALA A 34 6.27 0.60 -6.39
N GLY A 35 5.42 0.65 -5.37
CA GLY A 35 4.09 1.24 -5.44
C GLY A 35 4.00 2.43 -4.51
N TYR A 36 3.45 3.54 -4.98
CA TYR A 36 3.06 4.68 -4.15
C TYR A 36 1.56 4.90 -4.29
N TYR A 37 0.87 5.07 -3.17
CA TYR A 37 -0.57 5.31 -3.12
C TYR A 37 -0.82 6.51 -2.23
N TYR A 38 -1.66 7.44 -2.69
CA TYR A 38 -2.13 8.59 -1.95
C TYR A 38 -3.65 8.58 -1.94
N LEU A 39 -4.23 8.80 -0.77
CA LEU A 39 -5.65 8.99 -0.57
C LEU A 39 -5.87 10.23 0.30
N ASP A 40 -6.67 11.17 -0.19
CA ASP A 40 -7.09 12.34 0.59
C ASP A 40 -7.97 11.97 1.77
N ASP A 41 -8.10 12.91 2.71
CA ASP A 41 -9.02 12.78 3.83
C ASP A 41 -10.48 12.66 3.37
N MET A 42 -11.29 11.98 4.19
CA MET A 42 -12.72 11.84 3.93
C MET A 42 -13.51 11.85 5.23
N ALA A 43 -14.68 12.49 5.20
CA ALA A 43 -15.58 12.47 6.34
C ALA A 43 -16.36 11.15 6.37
N TRP A 44 -16.30 10.44 7.49
CA TRP A 44 -17.13 9.25 7.65
C TRP A 44 -18.57 9.63 8.04
N ILE A 45 -19.49 9.63 7.06
CA ILE A 45 -20.90 10.06 7.20
C ILE A 45 -21.63 9.36 8.37
N LEU A 46 -21.27 8.11 8.69
CA LEU A 46 -22.04 7.31 9.65
C LEU A 46 -21.65 7.51 11.12
N TRP A 47 -20.41 7.94 11.42
CA TRP A 47 -19.89 8.00 12.81
C TRP A 47 -19.16 9.30 13.16
N GLY A 48 -19.08 10.27 12.25
CA GLY A 48 -18.57 11.61 12.56
C GLY A 48 -17.07 11.66 12.87
N ALA A 49 -16.31 10.66 12.43
CA ALA A 49 -14.86 10.66 12.52
C ALA A 49 -14.28 10.90 11.12
N ASP A 50 -13.48 11.96 10.96
CA ASP A 50 -12.71 12.17 9.75
C ASP A 50 -11.61 11.09 9.67
N THR A 51 -11.41 10.51 8.49
CA THR A 51 -10.26 9.64 8.23
C THR A 51 -9.16 10.52 7.66
N ASP A 52 -8.01 10.57 8.35
CA ASP A 52 -6.85 11.32 7.88
C ASP A 52 -6.38 10.80 6.51
N SER A 53 -5.88 11.73 5.69
CA SER A 53 -5.17 11.40 4.46
C SER A 53 -4.04 10.40 4.74
N TYR A 54 -3.84 9.43 3.86
CA TYR A 54 -2.71 8.52 3.99
C TYR A 54 -1.92 8.36 2.72
N GLU A 55 -0.62 8.14 2.91
CA GLU A 55 0.29 7.71 1.88
C GLU A 55 0.84 6.32 2.20
N ARG A 56 0.97 5.48 1.17
CA ARG A 56 1.51 4.13 1.30
C ARG A 56 2.58 3.89 0.26
N VAL A 57 3.75 3.47 0.73
CA VAL A 57 4.86 3.02 -0.11
C VAL A 57 5.03 1.51 0.06
N ASP A 58 4.96 0.78 -1.05
CA ASP A 58 5.28 -0.64 -1.09
C ASP A 58 6.53 -0.85 -1.95
N LEU A 59 7.47 -1.66 -1.48
CA LEU A 59 8.66 -2.05 -2.23
C LEU A 59 8.77 -3.57 -2.32
N ARG A 60 9.25 -4.04 -3.46
CA ARG A 60 9.56 -5.45 -3.70
C ARG A 60 10.86 -5.57 -4.46
N LEU A 61 11.74 -6.41 -3.93
CA LEU A 61 12.97 -6.86 -4.58
C LEU A 61 12.85 -8.36 -4.82
N ALA A 62 13.13 -8.81 -6.05
CA ALA A 62 13.08 -10.21 -6.41
C ALA A 62 14.34 -10.66 -7.15
N LYS A 63 14.73 -11.91 -6.89
CA LYS A 63 15.82 -12.62 -7.56
C LYS A 63 15.31 -13.94 -8.13
N ASN A 64 15.41 -14.10 -9.44
CA ASN A 64 15.15 -15.33 -10.15
C ASN A 64 16.46 -16.10 -10.32
N LEU A 65 16.48 -17.35 -9.85
CA LEU A 65 17.57 -18.29 -9.93
C LEU A 65 17.11 -19.48 -10.79
N ARG A 66 17.84 -19.76 -11.86
CA ARG A 66 17.52 -20.86 -12.78
C ARG A 66 18.41 -22.06 -12.46
N PHE A 67 17.80 -23.20 -12.19
CA PHE A 67 18.49 -24.48 -12.06
C PHE A 67 18.10 -25.42 -13.21
N ASN A 68 18.82 -26.53 -13.37
CA ASN A 68 18.58 -27.45 -14.48
C ASN A 68 17.16 -28.08 -14.47
N ARG A 69 16.56 -28.24 -13.29
CA ARG A 69 15.26 -28.93 -13.10
C ARG A 69 14.20 -28.10 -12.39
N ALA A 70 14.54 -26.89 -11.97
CA ALA A 70 13.62 -26.02 -11.24
C ALA A 70 14.04 -24.55 -11.41
N ASP A 71 13.08 -23.66 -11.29
CA ASP A 71 13.31 -22.22 -11.24
C ASP A 71 12.86 -21.73 -9.85
N LEU A 72 13.75 -21.03 -9.14
CA LEU A 72 13.50 -20.48 -7.81
C LEU A 72 13.40 -18.96 -7.91
N LYS A 73 12.33 -18.42 -7.36
CA LYS A 73 12.14 -16.98 -7.19
C LYS A 73 12.13 -16.65 -5.72
N LEU A 74 13.07 -15.80 -5.30
CA LEU A 74 13.15 -15.24 -3.96
C LEU A 74 12.70 -13.79 -4.01
N GLU A 75 11.86 -13.39 -3.07
CA GLU A 75 11.30 -12.04 -3.01
C GLU A 75 11.37 -11.52 -1.58
N LEU A 76 11.84 -10.28 -1.43
CA LEU A 76 11.73 -9.49 -0.22
C LEU A 76 10.71 -8.38 -0.49
N ILE A 77 9.68 -8.32 0.34
CA ILE A 77 8.55 -7.42 0.16
C ILE A 77 8.39 -6.60 1.44
N GLY A 78 8.41 -5.28 1.29
CA GLY A 78 8.05 -4.32 2.31
C GLY A 78 6.76 -3.63 1.91
N GLN A 79 5.76 -3.65 2.78
CA GLN A 79 4.49 -2.95 2.60
C GLN A 79 4.34 -1.87 3.64
N ASN A 80 3.76 -0.75 3.23
CA ASN A 80 3.61 0.44 4.06
C ASN A 80 4.93 0.88 4.71
N LEU A 81 5.95 1.05 3.88
CA LEU A 81 7.26 1.55 4.29
C LEU A 81 7.18 3.07 4.50
N GLY A 82 7.12 3.50 5.76
CA GLY A 82 6.99 4.91 6.10
C GLY A 82 6.30 5.09 7.45
N GLY A 83 5.10 5.65 7.43
CA GLY A 83 4.26 5.84 8.60
C GLY A 83 3.09 4.85 8.65
N ASP A 84 2.67 4.50 9.87
CA ASP A 84 1.45 3.74 10.06
C ASP A 84 0.24 4.62 9.71
N TYR A 85 -0.75 4.06 9.02
CA TYR A 85 -2.01 4.77 8.74
C TYR A 85 -3.22 3.95 9.19
N TYR A 86 -4.34 4.63 9.42
CA TYR A 86 -5.61 3.99 9.75
C TYR A 86 -6.42 3.82 8.47
N GLU A 87 -6.76 2.57 8.16
CA GLU A 87 -7.44 2.24 6.91
C GLU A 87 -8.94 2.18 7.14
N PHE A 88 -9.67 3.26 6.79
CA PHE A 88 -11.15 3.41 6.75
C PHE A 88 -11.93 3.14 8.06
N ASN A 89 -11.32 2.44 9.01
CA ASN A 89 -11.80 2.11 10.33
C ASN A 89 -10.68 2.44 11.29
N THR A 90 -10.95 3.27 12.29
CA THR A 90 -9.99 3.72 13.32
C THR A 90 -9.39 2.58 14.15
N LEU A 91 -9.93 1.36 14.03
CA LEU A 91 -9.37 0.15 14.65
C LEU A 91 -8.44 -0.65 13.75
N ASN A 92 -8.36 -0.35 12.45
CA ASN A 92 -7.50 -1.06 11.50
C ASN A 92 -6.24 -0.25 11.22
N LYS A 93 -5.26 -0.37 12.12
CA LYS A 93 -3.94 0.22 11.96
C LYS A 93 -3.12 -0.61 10.98
N PHE A 94 -2.81 -0.03 9.83
CA PHE A 94 -1.94 -0.67 8.84
C PHE A 94 -0.49 -0.33 9.18
N GLU A 95 0.20 -1.27 9.82
CA GLU A 95 1.60 -1.12 10.20
C GLU A 95 2.55 -1.52 9.08
N THR A 96 3.78 -1.03 9.14
CA THR A 96 4.86 -1.49 8.26
C THR A 96 5.05 -3.02 8.37
N ARG A 97 4.95 -3.73 7.24
CA ARG A 97 5.12 -5.18 7.17
C ARG A 97 6.24 -5.54 6.22
N THR A 98 7.19 -6.33 6.71
CA THR A 98 8.25 -6.89 5.86
C THR A 98 8.18 -8.40 5.91
N PHE A 99 8.18 -9.04 4.75
CA PHE A 99 8.16 -10.49 4.63
C PHE A 99 8.95 -10.97 3.42
N MET A 100 9.34 -12.25 3.47
CA MET A 100 9.99 -12.93 2.37
C MET A 100 9.05 -13.94 1.75
N ARG A 101 9.13 -14.09 0.43
CA ARG A 101 8.41 -15.11 -0.33
C ARG A 101 9.39 -15.89 -1.20
N ALA A 102 9.28 -17.21 -1.14
CA ALA A 102 10.01 -18.11 -2.00
C ALA A 102 9.00 -18.88 -2.86
N THR A 103 9.24 -18.96 -4.17
CA THR A 103 8.43 -19.73 -5.10
C THR A 103 9.34 -20.64 -5.89
N LEU A 104 9.06 -21.94 -5.83
CA LEU A 104 9.80 -22.96 -6.56
C LEU A 104 8.90 -23.55 -7.64
N GLN A 105 9.36 -23.51 -8.88
CA GLN A 105 8.65 -24.07 -10.03
C GLN A 105 9.49 -25.21 -10.62
N PHE A 106 8.93 -26.42 -10.63
CA PHE A 106 9.56 -27.59 -11.25
C PHE A 106 9.21 -27.64 -12.75
N ARG A 107 10.13 -28.19 -13.55
CA ARG A 107 9.93 -28.43 -14.99
C ARG A 107 9.43 -29.84 -15.26
#